data_AF-A0A3P8V5H3-F1
#
_entry.id   AF-A0A3P8V5H3-F1
#
_cell.length_a   1.000
_cell.length_b   1.000
_cell.length_c   1.000
_cell.angle_alpha   90.00
_cell.angle_beta   90.00
_cell.angle_gamma   90.00
#
_symmetry.space_group_name_H-M   'P 1'
#
loop_
_entity.id
_entity.type
_entity.pdbx_description
1 polymer ?
#
loop_
_entity_poly.entity_id
_entity_poly.type
_entity_poly.pdbx_seq_one_letter_code
_entity_poly.pdbx_strand_id
1 'polypeptide(L)'
;MEHPDSRILVSLLLLLQLLSVSSIPGQKTTVTWCVLSDAEEQKCLDLAGNATALNIRGTLQCVRGLDTRDCMDKIKNGTADAASMFADDIYAAGFCHGLELAAGESHNGVDGISYYVVAMARSSSADLSLLEMHERSSCHPGMRTTVGWTVPIGYLVNTSQISVGEQCNFPRAVGNFFGYSCVPGVKDAQHDPRGMNPRNLCEACIGDENDRHICASNRRERHYGESGALRCVAENLGDVAFVKHTTVFDNVDGKNQESWALDLELDDLKLLCPDGTEAGLHEHKRCHLAAVPANAVVVRMEDKCRVWKFLERLQTAFGNSTEGFRMFDSTGYGGTDLLFSDATHHLQRVLGSYTSWLGSTYTTMLQAFECEGFC
;
A
#
# COMPACT_ATOMS: atom_id res chain seq x y z
N MET A 1 -13.41 14.95 -89.58
CA MET A 1 -11.94 14.82 -89.53
C MET A 1 -11.47 16.03 -88.75
N GLU A 2 -11.04 16.00 -87.49
CA GLU A 2 -10.57 14.96 -86.55
C GLU A 2 -11.00 15.36 -85.12
N HIS A 3 -11.09 14.39 -84.20
CA HIS A 3 -11.55 14.53 -82.81
C HIS A 3 -10.55 15.23 -81.87
N PRO A 4 -10.99 16.04 -80.90
CA PRO A 4 -10.14 16.55 -79.82
C PRO A 4 -10.44 15.84 -78.49
N ASP A 5 -9.99 14.60 -78.30
CA ASP A 5 -10.15 13.88 -77.03
C ASP A 5 -8.88 13.11 -76.65
N SER A 6 -7.86 13.80 -76.13
CA SER A 6 -6.70 13.12 -75.50
C SER A 6 -5.80 14.04 -74.66
N ARG A 7 -6.38 14.98 -73.90
CA ARG A 7 -5.60 15.73 -72.89
C ARG A 7 -6.19 15.78 -71.49
N ILE A 8 -7.34 15.13 -71.24
CA ILE A 8 -8.00 15.18 -69.94
C ILE A 8 -7.76 13.89 -69.11
N LEU A 9 -7.33 12.77 -69.72
CA LEU A 9 -7.18 11.52 -68.99
C LEU A 9 -5.86 11.36 -68.20
N VAL A 10 -4.80 12.11 -68.49
CA VAL A 10 -3.49 11.89 -67.84
C VAL A 10 -3.37 12.64 -66.50
N SER A 11 -4.15 13.70 -66.29
CA SER A 11 -4.14 14.45 -65.02
C SER A 11 -5.02 13.82 -63.94
N LEU A 12 -5.89 12.85 -64.27
CA LEU A 12 -6.73 12.17 -63.29
C LEU A 12 -6.07 10.94 -62.65
N LEU A 13 -5.00 10.41 -63.23
CA LEU A 13 -4.29 9.21 -62.74
C LEU A 13 -3.16 9.51 -61.75
N LEU A 14 -2.74 10.78 -61.61
CA LEU A 14 -1.73 11.22 -60.64
C LEU A 14 -2.31 11.68 -59.29
N LEU A 15 -3.65 11.77 -59.16
CA LEU A 15 -4.33 12.11 -57.90
C LEU A 15 -4.85 10.90 -57.10
N LEU A 16 -4.69 9.67 -57.60
CA LEU A 16 -5.18 8.47 -56.92
C LEU A 16 -4.17 7.81 -55.96
N GLN A 17 -2.97 8.38 -55.77
CA GLN A 17 -1.89 7.78 -54.95
C GLN A 17 -1.69 8.47 -53.58
N LEU A 18 -2.60 9.32 -53.12
CA LEU A 18 -2.46 10.02 -51.82
C LEU A 18 -3.64 9.85 -50.85
N LEU A 19 -4.51 8.85 -51.07
CA LEU A 19 -5.45 8.38 -50.05
C LEU A 19 -4.91 7.10 -49.40
N SER A 20 -3.68 7.14 -48.90
CA SER A 20 -3.35 6.31 -47.75
C SER A 20 -4.16 6.87 -46.59
N VAL A 21 -5.36 6.33 -46.38
CA VAL A 21 -6.09 6.47 -45.12
C VAL A 21 -5.19 5.81 -44.10
N SER A 22 -4.30 6.60 -43.50
CA SER A 22 -3.66 6.24 -42.25
C SER A 22 -4.81 5.93 -41.31
N SER A 23 -5.07 4.65 -41.07
CA SER A 23 -6.01 4.22 -40.05
C SER A 23 -5.48 4.85 -38.76
N ILE A 24 -6.12 5.93 -38.31
CA ILE A 24 -5.90 6.43 -36.97
C ILE A 24 -6.14 5.20 -36.09
N PRO A 25 -5.15 4.72 -35.31
CA PRO A 25 -5.36 3.59 -34.43
C PRO A 25 -6.63 3.89 -33.65
N GLY A 26 -7.66 3.05 -33.82
CA GLY A 26 -8.94 3.26 -33.17
C GLY A 26 -8.66 3.53 -31.70
N GLN A 27 -9.13 4.66 -31.19
CA GLN A 27 -8.84 5.08 -29.82
C GLN A 27 -9.20 3.91 -28.90
N LYS A 28 -8.21 3.26 -28.28
CA LYS A 28 -8.45 2.13 -27.38
C LYS A 28 -9.44 2.62 -26.32
N THR A 29 -10.65 2.06 -26.28
CA THR A 29 -11.69 2.44 -25.31
C THR A 29 -11.87 1.41 -24.22
N THR A 30 -11.34 0.19 -24.43
CA THR A 30 -11.38 -0.92 -23.49
C THR A 30 -10.25 -0.82 -22.48
N VAL A 31 -10.59 -0.81 -21.18
CA VAL A 31 -9.67 -0.95 -20.06
C VAL A 31 -9.72 -2.41 -19.60
N THR A 32 -8.59 -3.11 -19.64
CA THR A 32 -8.45 -4.45 -19.08
C THR A 32 -7.89 -4.37 -17.66
N TRP A 33 -8.67 -4.75 -16.66
CA TRP A 33 -8.33 -4.67 -15.24
C TRP A 33 -7.81 -6.02 -14.73
N CYS A 34 -6.67 -6.01 -14.04
CA CYS A 34 -6.10 -7.21 -13.43
C CYS A 34 -6.63 -7.39 -11.99
N VAL A 35 -7.04 -8.60 -11.64
CA VAL A 35 -7.67 -8.94 -10.34
C VAL A 35 -6.98 -10.15 -9.67
N LEU A 36 -6.99 -10.17 -8.34
CA LEU A 36 -6.20 -11.06 -7.47
C LEU A 36 -7.02 -12.12 -6.71
N SER A 37 -8.34 -12.07 -6.76
CA SER A 37 -9.21 -13.14 -6.25
C SER A 37 -10.42 -13.42 -7.15
N ASP A 38 -11.04 -14.57 -6.98
CA ASP A 38 -12.29 -14.91 -7.70
C ASP A 38 -13.43 -13.97 -7.27
N ALA A 39 -13.44 -13.56 -6.00
CA ALA A 39 -14.36 -12.56 -5.48
C ALA A 39 -14.15 -11.18 -6.14
N GLU A 40 -12.89 -10.77 -6.32
CA GLU A 40 -12.54 -9.53 -6.99
C GLU A 40 -12.84 -9.58 -8.49
N GLU A 41 -12.62 -10.72 -9.14
CA GLU A 41 -13.02 -10.94 -10.52
C GLU A 41 -14.53 -10.82 -10.69
N GLN A 42 -15.32 -11.41 -9.79
CA GLN A 42 -16.77 -11.27 -9.82
C GLN A 42 -17.20 -9.80 -9.66
N LYS A 43 -16.61 -9.06 -8.73
CA LYS A 43 -16.89 -7.62 -8.56
C LYS A 43 -16.51 -6.81 -9.81
N CYS A 44 -15.41 -7.15 -10.46
CA CYS A 44 -14.99 -6.52 -11.71
C CYS A 44 -15.99 -6.78 -12.86
N LEU A 45 -16.45 -8.02 -13.00
CA LEU A 45 -17.43 -8.39 -14.02
C LEU A 45 -18.78 -7.70 -13.79
N ASP A 46 -19.21 -7.58 -12.54
CA ASP A 46 -20.42 -6.85 -12.18
C ASP A 46 -20.29 -5.35 -12.47
N LEU A 47 -19.14 -4.74 -12.14
CA LEU A 47 -18.82 -3.35 -12.52
C LEU A 47 -18.89 -3.16 -14.04
N ALA A 48 -18.31 -4.10 -14.80
CA ALA A 48 -18.34 -4.06 -16.26
C ALA A 48 -19.77 -4.14 -16.82
N GLY A 49 -20.59 -5.04 -16.26
CA GLY A 49 -22.00 -5.20 -16.61
C GLY A 49 -22.82 -3.94 -16.31
N ASN A 50 -22.68 -3.38 -15.11
CA ASN A 50 -23.38 -2.15 -14.70
C ASN A 50 -22.96 -0.94 -15.53
N ALA A 51 -21.66 -0.79 -15.81
CA ALA A 51 -21.17 0.28 -16.68
C ALA A 51 -21.75 0.20 -18.10
N THR A 52 -21.88 -1.02 -18.63
CA THR A 52 -22.50 -1.28 -19.93
C THR A 52 -23.99 -0.96 -19.91
N ALA A 53 -24.72 -1.37 -18.87
CA ALA A 53 -26.14 -1.10 -18.73
C ALA A 53 -26.47 0.40 -18.67
N LEU A 54 -25.58 1.21 -18.08
CA LEU A 54 -25.71 2.67 -18.03
C LEU A 54 -25.11 3.40 -19.26
N ASN A 55 -24.66 2.67 -20.29
CA ASN A 55 -23.99 3.22 -21.47
C ASN A 55 -22.80 4.14 -21.13
N ILE A 56 -22.06 3.83 -20.06
CA ILE A 56 -20.86 4.59 -19.69
C ILE A 56 -19.83 4.43 -20.80
N ARG A 57 -19.31 5.56 -21.31
CA ARG A 57 -18.31 5.54 -22.39
C ARG A 57 -17.04 4.78 -21.99
N GLY A 58 -16.76 3.70 -22.70
CA GLY A 58 -15.62 2.80 -22.47
C GLY A 58 -16.11 1.36 -22.29
N THR A 59 -15.18 0.42 -22.16
CA THR A 59 -15.52 -0.97 -21.83
C THR A 59 -14.54 -1.47 -20.78
N LEU A 60 -15.02 -2.22 -19.78
CA LEU A 60 -14.18 -2.88 -18.80
C LEU A 60 -14.09 -4.37 -19.15
N GLN A 61 -12.87 -4.90 -19.15
CA GLN A 61 -12.59 -6.33 -19.18
C GLN A 61 -11.81 -6.69 -17.93
N CYS A 62 -11.96 -7.92 -17.46
CA CYS A 62 -11.31 -8.41 -16.24
C CYS A 62 -10.39 -9.58 -16.61
N VAL A 63 -9.17 -9.59 -16.06
CA VAL A 63 -8.21 -10.69 -16.24
C VAL A 63 -7.63 -11.09 -14.89
N ARG A 64 -7.56 -12.40 -14.64
CA ARG A 64 -7.01 -12.95 -13.40
C ARG A 64 -5.47 -12.93 -13.42
N GLY A 65 -4.86 -12.35 -12.39
CA GLY A 65 -3.44 -12.48 -12.07
C GLY A 65 -3.20 -13.54 -10.99
N LEU A 66 -2.03 -14.16 -10.99
CA LEU A 66 -1.61 -15.11 -9.95
C LEU A 66 -1.34 -14.41 -8.61
N ASP A 67 -0.65 -13.27 -8.68
CA ASP A 67 -0.31 -12.39 -7.58
C ASP A 67 -0.09 -10.96 -8.10
N THR A 68 0.23 -10.02 -7.21
CA THR A 68 0.43 -8.61 -7.60
C THR A 68 1.56 -8.45 -8.62
N ARG A 69 2.63 -9.25 -8.54
CA ARG A 69 3.77 -9.20 -9.46
C ARG A 69 3.35 -9.66 -10.86
N ASP A 70 2.58 -10.74 -10.97
CA ASP A 70 2.01 -11.18 -12.23
C ASP A 70 1.09 -10.10 -12.84
N CYS A 71 0.32 -9.37 -12.04
CA CYS A 71 -0.43 -8.21 -12.54
C CYS A 71 0.50 -7.08 -13.02
N MET A 72 1.60 -6.76 -12.34
CA MET A 72 2.59 -5.79 -12.81
C MET A 72 3.19 -6.22 -14.16
N ASP A 73 3.55 -7.50 -14.31
CA ASP A 73 4.07 -8.06 -15.56
C ASP A 73 3.02 -8.02 -16.68
N LYS A 74 1.77 -8.37 -16.38
CA LYS A 74 0.66 -8.29 -17.34
C LYS A 74 0.43 -6.87 -17.82
N ILE A 75 0.49 -5.88 -16.93
CA ILE A 75 0.40 -4.46 -17.26
C ILE A 75 1.61 -4.05 -18.09
N LYS A 76 2.84 -4.36 -17.68
CA LYS A 76 4.04 -4.04 -18.45
C LYS A 76 3.99 -4.61 -19.88
N ASN A 77 3.51 -5.84 -20.03
CA ASN A 77 3.47 -6.56 -21.31
C ASN A 77 2.23 -6.26 -22.17
N GLY A 78 1.29 -5.41 -21.71
CA GLY A 78 0.10 -5.03 -22.49
C GLY A 78 -1.08 -6.00 -22.44
N THR A 79 -1.00 -7.05 -21.63
CA THR A 79 -2.09 -8.04 -21.46
C THR A 79 -3.16 -7.60 -20.45
N ALA A 80 -2.79 -6.73 -19.50
CA ALA A 80 -3.68 -5.93 -18.69
C ALA A 80 -3.35 -4.44 -18.89
N ASP A 81 -4.24 -3.54 -18.51
CA ASP A 81 -4.03 -2.10 -18.60
C ASP A 81 -3.90 -1.42 -17.24
N ALA A 82 -4.56 -1.95 -16.21
CA ALA A 82 -4.63 -1.34 -14.90
C ALA A 82 -4.84 -2.37 -13.79
N ALA A 83 -4.40 -2.04 -12.58
CA ALA A 83 -4.79 -2.69 -11.32
C ALA A 83 -4.66 -1.68 -10.18
N SER A 84 -5.46 -1.81 -9.12
CA SER A 84 -5.19 -1.09 -7.87
C SER A 84 -4.12 -1.84 -7.08
N MET A 85 -3.16 -1.11 -6.52
CA MET A 85 -2.04 -1.67 -5.76
C MET A 85 -1.81 -0.89 -4.47
N PHE A 86 -1.36 -1.60 -3.44
CA PHE A 86 -0.99 -1.02 -2.15
C PHE A 86 0.32 -0.22 -2.26
N ALA A 87 0.60 0.61 -1.25
CA ALA A 87 1.72 1.54 -1.26
C ALA A 87 3.10 0.87 -1.50
N ASP A 88 3.35 -0.30 -0.90
CA ASP A 88 4.60 -1.05 -1.11
C ASP A 88 4.72 -1.56 -2.56
N ASP A 89 3.62 -2.06 -3.12
CA ASP A 89 3.57 -2.58 -4.49
C ASP A 89 3.68 -1.47 -5.54
N ILE A 90 3.18 -0.26 -5.26
CA ILE A 90 3.35 0.92 -6.12
C ILE A 90 4.83 1.24 -6.32
N TYR A 91 5.64 1.10 -5.26
CA TYR A 91 7.09 1.30 -5.36
C TYR A 91 7.73 0.29 -6.31
N ALA A 92 7.44 -1.00 -6.12
CA ALA A 92 7.95 -2.07 -6.99
C ALA A 92 7.47 -1.90 -8.45
N ALA A 93 6.21 -1.54 -8.66
CA ALA A 93 5.67 -1.29 -9.99
C ALA A 93 6.40 -0.13 -10.71
N GLY A 94 6.66 0.97 -10.02
CA GLY A 94 7.39 2.11 -10.57
C GLY A 94 8.87 1.79 -10.80
N PHE A 95 9.53 1.23 -9.80
CA PHE A 95 10.97 0.97 -9.78
C PHE A 95 11.38 -0.18 -10.72
N CYS A 96 10.71 -1.33 -10.65
CA CYS A 96 11.07 -2.54 -11.40
C CYS A 96 10.44 -2.59 -12.81
N HIS A 97 9.25 -2.01 -12.98
CA HIS A 97 8.48 -2.14 -14.22
C HIS A 97 8.34 -0.84 -14.99
N GLY A 98 8.74 0.30 -14.44
CA GLY A 98 8.58 1.62 -15.08
C GLY A 98 7.12 2.02 -15.25
N LEU A 99 6.25 1.49 -14.39
CA LEU A 99 4.81 1.78 -14.42
C LEU A 99 4.50 3.11 -13.73
N GLU A 100 3.35 3.66 -14.09
CA GLU A 100 2.85 4.97 -13.69
C GLU A 100 1.51 4.83 -12.95
N LEU A 101 1.02 5.95 -12.41
CA LEU A 101 -0.26 5.97 -11.68
C LEU A 101 -1.30 6.80 -12.43
N ALA A 102 -2.50 6.25 -12.64
CA ALA A 102 -3.62 6.98 -13.25
C ALA A 102 -4.51 7.68 -12.22
N ALA A 103 -4.80 6.99 -11.13
CA ALA A 103 -5.69 7.44 -10.07
C ALA A 103 -5.16 6.97 -8.72
N GLY A 104 -5.49 7.69 -7.65
CA GLY A 104 -5.21 7.30 -6.29
C GLY A 104 -6.49 7.30 -5.46
N GLU A 105 -6.59 6.42 -4.48
CA GLU A 105 -7.69 6.41 -3.54
C GLU A 105 -7.56 7.57 -2.54
N SER A 106 -8.68 8.03 -1.99
CA SER A 106 -8.72 9.01 -0.92
C SER A 106 -9.77 8.58 0.10
N HIS A 107 -9.34 8.34 1.33
CA HIS A 107 -10.21 7.93 2.43
C HIS A 107 -10.82 9.13 3.17
N ASN A 108 -10.18 10.30 3.09
CA ASN A 108 -10.62 11.52 3.78
C ASN A 108 -11.29 12.54 2.85
N GLY A 109 -11.36 12.26 1.54
CA GLY A 109 -11.94 13.16 0.54
C GLY A 109 -11.07 14.36 0.17
N VAL A 110 -9.86 14.47 0.72
CA VAL A 110 -8.98 15.65 0.59
C VAL A 110 -7.66 15.29 -0.09
N ASP A 111 -6.98 14.27 0.41
CA ASP A 111 -5.65 13.88 -0.06
C ASP A 111 -5.52 12.37 -0.17
N GLY A 112 -4.35 11.92 -0.62
CA GLY A 112 -4.01 10.51 -0.79
C GLY A 112 -3.42 9.87 0.45
N ILE A 113 -3.35 10.56 1.59
CA ILE A 113 -2.71 10.01 2.78
C ILE A 113 -3.72 9.07 3.47
N SER A 114 -3.34 7.80 3.62
CA SER A 114 -4.18 6.83 4.31
C SER A 114 -3.98 6.90 5.82
N TYR A 115 -2.73 6.93 6.27
CA TYR A 115 -2.38 6.98 7.70
C TYR A 115 -0.93 7.43 7.92
N TYR A 116 -0.62 7.78 9.16
CA TYR A 116 0.73 8.06 9.63
C TYR A 116 1.24 6.91 10.50
N VAL A 117 2.47 6.49 10.26
CA VAL A 117 3.19 5.54 11.14
C VAL A 117 3.94 6.35 12.19
N VAL A 118 3.74 5.99 13.45
CA VAL A 118 4.30 6.69 14.61
C VAL A 118 5.03 5.71 15.52
N ALA A 119 5.95 6.24 16.32
CA ALA A 119 6.57 5.54 17.43
C ALA A 119 5.87 5.97 18.72
N MET A 120 5.15 5.05 19.36
CA MET A 120 4.46 5.30 20.63
C MET A 120 5.24 4.72 21.79
N ALA A 121 5.29 5.43 22.90
CA ALA A 121 5.93 4.99 24.14
C ALA A 121 5.10 5.44 25.34
N ARG A 122 5.39 4.88 26.52
CA ARG A 122 4.78 5.34 27.77
C ARG A 122 5.31 6.72 28.15
N SER A 123 4.42 7.60 28.61
CA SER A 123 4.77 8.93 29.12
C SER A 123 5.76 8.87 30.28
N SER A 124 5.74 7.79 31.07
CA SER A 124 6.69 7.53 32.17
C SER A 124 8.14 7.29 31.73
N SER A 125 8.39 7.00 30.45
CA SER A 125 9.74 6.73 29.91
C SER A 125 10.41 8.04 29.47
N ALA A 126 10.85 8.85 30.43
CA ALA A 126 11.32 10.23 30.19
C ALA A 126 12.67 10.36 29.46
N ASP A 127 13.48 9.30 29.42
CA ASP A 127 14.80 9.25 28.78
C ASP A 127 14.78 8.64 27.37
N LEU A 128 13.59 8.26 26.87
CA LEU A 128 13.46 7.58 25.59
C LEU A 128 13.34 8.59 24.43
N SER A 129 14.22 8.47 23.44
CA SER A 129 14.24 9.32 22.24
C SER A 129 14.49 8.49 20.98
N LEU A 130 13.83 8.84 19.87
CA LEU A 130 14.04 8.18 18.56
C LEU A 130 15.47 8.31 18.01
N LEU A 131 16.30 9.17 18.60
CA LEU A 131 17.71 9.32 18.24
C LEU A 131 18.61 8.30 18.96
N GLU A 132 18.13 7.69 20.04
CA GLU A 132 18.91 6.81 20.93
C GLU A 132 18.13 5.52 21.24
N MET A 133 17.88 4.73 20.20
CA MET A 133 17.10 3.49 20.27
C MET A 133 17.94 2.22 20.46
N HIS A 134 19.28 2.34 20.49
CA HIS A 134 20.18 1.22 20.71
C HIS A 134 19.98 0.62 22.12
N GLU A 135 19.95 -0.71 22.21
CA GLU A 135 19.70 -1.50 23.43
C GLU A 135 18.34 -1.27 24.10
N ARG A 136 17.46 -0.43 23.51
CA ARG A 136 16.06 -0.32 23.93
C ARG A 136 15.26 -1.53 23.48
N SER A 137 14.06 -1.68 24.04
CA SER A 137 13.13 -2.75 23.67
C SER A 137 12.01 -2.28 22.75
N SER A 138 11.61 -3.11 21.78
CA SER A 138 10.68 -2.69 20.72
C SER A 138 9.54 -3.68 20.44
N CYS A 139 8.37 -3.14 20.14
CA CYS A 139 7.15 -3.90 19.85
C CYS A 139 6.71 -3.64 18.41
N HIS A 140 6.64 -4.69 17.60
CA HIS A 140 6.33 -4.62 16.18
C HIS A 140 5.06 -5.41 15.87
N PRO A 141 4.11 -4.86 15.10
CA PRO A 141 2.92 -5.58 14.64
C PRO A 141 3.21 -6.93 13.96
N GLY A 142 4.32 -7.02 13.23
CA GLY A 142 4.74 -8.24 12.56
C GLY A 142 5.85 -8.00 11.54
N MET A 143 6.57 -9.07 11.24
CA MET A 143 7.64 -9.12 10.23
C MET A 143 7.10 -8.72 8.84
N ARG A 144 7.87 -7.89 8.10
CA ARG A 144 7.52 -7.37 6.76
C ARG A 144 6.22 -6.57 6.64
N THR A 145 5.64 -6.14 7.76
CA THR A 145 4.50 -5.21 7.72
C THR A 145 4.99 -3.79 7.42
N THR A 146 4.20 -2.99 6.69
CA THR A 146 4.53 -1.59 6.41
C THR A 146 4.77 -0.79 7.70
N VAL A 147 3.81 -0.89 8.63
CA VAL A 147 3.78 -0.13 9.89
C VAL A 147 4.86 -0.59 10.86
N GLY A 148 5.03 -1.91 11.00
CA GLY A 148 5.86 -2.52 12.02
C GLY A 148 7.27 -2.84 11.58
N TRP A 149 7.55 -2.88 10.28
CA TRP A 149 8.86 -3.29 9.77
C TRP A 149 9.39 -2.30 8.73
N THR A 150 8.71 -2.13 7.59
CA THR A 150 9.20 -1.31 6.48
C THR A 150 9.51 0.13 6.91
N VAL A 151 8.54 0.81 7.52
CA VAL A 151 8.75 2.21 7.94
C VAL A 151 9.77 2.35 9.06
N PRO A 152 9.64 1.67 10.23
CA PRO A 152 10.56 1.90 11.33
C PRO A 152 11.99 1.42 11.04
N ILE A 153 12.16 0.27 10.38
CA ILE A 153 13.50 -0.22 10.05
C ILE A 153 14.12 0.60 8.91
N GLY A 154 13.32 1.00 7.91
CA GLY A 154 13.76 1.95 6.90
C GLY A 154 14.21 3.29 7.50
N TYR A 155 13.51 3.77 8.53
CA TYR A 155 13.87 4.98 9.26
C TYR A 155 15.22 4.83 9.98
N LEU A 156 15.44 3.71 10.65
CA LEU A 156 16.72 3.43 11.35
C LEU A 156 17.89 3.30 10.36
N VAL A 157 17.67 2.70 9.18
CA VAL A 157 18.69 2.64 8.12
C VAL A 157 18.98 4.05 7.59
N ASN A 158 17.95 4.80 7.24
CA ASN A 158 18.09 6.12 6.64
C ASN A 158 18.72 7.15 7.60
N THR A 159 18.48 7.02 8.90
CA THR A 159 19.12 7.83 9.94
C THR A 159 20.48 7.27 10.40
N SER A 160 20.98 6.22 9.74
CA SER A 160 22.27 5.57 10.04
C SER A 160 22.39 5.01 11.46
N GLN A 161 21.25 4.75 12.13
CA GLN A 161 21.23 4.08 13.43
C GLN A 161 21.54 2.59 13.30
N ILE A 162 21.14 1.97 12.18
CA ILE A 162 21.54 0.61 11.82
C ILE A 162 22.21 0.60 10.45
N SER A 163 23.14 -0.33 10.27
CA SER A 163 23.75 -0.64 8.98
C SER A 163 23.42 -2.07 8.60
N VAL A 164 22.82 -2.23 7.43
CA VAL A 164 22.53 -3.54 6.85
C VAL A 164 23.68 -3.87 5.90
N GLY A 165 24.47 -4.88 6.27
CA GLY A 165 25.61 -5.30 5.45
C GLY A 165 25.19 -5.89 4.10
N GLU A 166 26.17 -6.23 3.27
CA GLU A 166 25.99 -6.71 1.87
C GLU A 166 25.05 -7.92 1.72
N GLN A 167 24.80 -8.67 2.79
CA GLN A 167 23.89 -9.82 2.80
C GLN A 167 22.42 -9.45 3.00
N CYS A 168 22.08 -8.17 3.16
CA CYS A 168 20.71 -7.67 3.31
C CYS A 168 19.92 -8.36 4.42
N ASN A 169 20.61 -8.71 5.51
CA ASN A 169 20.01 -9.43 6.63
C ASN A 169 19.45 -8.43 7.67
N PHE A 170 18.25 -7.93 7.40
CA PHE A 170 17.54 -7.01 8.28
C PHE A 170 17.26 -7.61 9.67
N PRO A 171 16.74 -8.85 9.82
CA PRO A 171 16.54 -9.43 11.15
C PRO A 171 17.82 -9.41 12.00
N ARG A 172 18.98 -9.76 11.42
CA ARG A 172 20.25 -9.71 12.14
C ARG A 172 20.65 -8.29 12.53
N ALA A 173 20.51 -7.31 11.63
CA ALA A 173 20.84 -5.92 11.94
C ALA A 173 19.95 -5.37 13.07
N VAL A 174 18.65 -5.65 13.01
CA VAL A 174 17.66 -5.21 14.01
C VAL A 174 17.92 -5.90 15.36
N GLY A 175 18.15 -7.21 15.38
CA GLY A 175 18.43 -7.94 16.62
C GLY A 175 19.80 -7.64 17.24
N ASN A 176 20.74 -7.05 16.49
CA ASN A 176 21.98 -6.50 17.04
C ASN A 176 21.81 -5.06 17.58
N PHE A 177 20.73 -4.38 17.22
CA PHE A 177 20.50 -2.97 17.54
C PHE A 177 19.61 -2.80 18.78
N PHE A 178 18.46 -3.46 18.81
CA PHE A 178 17.58 -3.50 19.97
C PHE A 178 18.04 -4.57 20.96
N GLY A 179 17.84 -4.32 22.25
CA GLY A 179 18.19 -5.28 23.30
C GLY A 179 17.31 -6.53 23.17
N TYR A 180 16.00 -6.33 23.10
CA TYR A 180 15.01 -7.37 22.83
C TYR A 180 13.75 -6.78 22.21
N SER A 181 12.98 -7.60 21.49
CA SER A 181 11.81 -7.15 20.75
C SER A 181 10.70 -8.21 20.76
N CYS A 182 9.50 -7.79 20.36
CA CYS A 182 8.49 -8.69 19.83
C CYS A 182 8.28 -8.39 18.34
N VAL A 183 8.71 -9.31 17.48
CA VAL A 183 8.52 -9.26 16.02
C VAL A 183 7.82 -10.55 15.57
N PRO A 184 6.49 -10.62 15.69
CA PRO A 184 5.71 -11.78 15.27
C PRO A 184 6.02 -12.19 13.82
N GLY A 185 6.23 -13.48 13.61
CA GLY A 185 6.54 -14.09 12.31
C GLY A 185 8.00 -14.05 11.91
N VAL A 186 8.89 -13.42 12.69
CA VAL A 186 10.33 -13.37 12.36
C VAL A 186 11.01 -14.75 12.42
N LYS A 187 10.37 -15.73 13.05
CA LYS A 187 10.83 -17.14 13.17
C LYS A 187 10.09 -18.10 12.25
N ASP A 188 9.10 -17.63 11.51
CA ASP A 188 8.35 -18.50 10.61
C ASP A 188 9.25 -18.97 9.48
N ALA A 189 8.99 -20.17 8.96
CA ALA A 189 9.83 -20.80 7.94
C ALA A 189 10.02 -19.93 6.68
N GLN A 190 9.07 -19.04 6.38
CA GLN A 190 9.16 -18.08 5.29
C GLN A 190 10.22 -17.00 5.53
N HIS A 191 10.42 -16.57 6.77
CA HIS A 191 11.31 -15.47 7.15
C HIS A 191 12.62 -15.94 7.80
N ASP A 192 12.64 -17.16 8.35
CA ASP A 192 13.81 -17.78 8.97
C ASP A 192 14.03 -19.23 8.47
N PRO A 193 14.18 -19.46 7.15
CA PRO A 193 14.31 -20.81 6.60
C PRO A 193 15.55 -21.57 7.11
N ARG A 194 16.53 -20.87 7.66
CA ARG A 194 17.77 -21.43 8.21
C ARG A 194 17.81 -21.43 9.75
N GLY A 195 16.79 -20.89 10.43
CA GLY A 195 16.75 -20.79 11.88
C GLY A 195 17.85 -19.90 12.49
N MET A 196 18.32 -18.90 11.74
CA MET A 196 19.45 -18.04 12.10
C MET A 196 19.05 -16.62 12.52
N ASN A 197 17.77 -16.24 12.43
CA ASN A 197 17.36 -14.93 12.91
C ASN A 197 17.69 -14.81 14.41
N PRO A 198 17.98 -13.61 14.96
CA PRO A 198 18.27 -13.45 16.38
C PRO A 198 17.10 -13.91 17.27
N ARG A 199 17.39 -14.46 18.46
CA ARG A 199 16.36 -14.96 19.39
C ARG A 199 15.65 -13.83 20.12
N ASN A 200 16.39 -12.76 20.42
CA ASN A 200 15.89 -11.58 21.12
C ASN A 200 14.75 -10.87 20.38
N LEU A 201 14.57 -11.09 19.08
CA LEU A 201 13.43 -10.57 18.32
C LEU A 201 12.07 -11.17 18.71
N CYS A 202 12.04 -12.20 19.55
CA CYS A 202 10.81 -12.81 20.07
C CYS A 202 10.71 -12.76 21.60
N GLU A 203 11.65 -12.10 22.29
CA GLU A 203 11.74 -12.14 23.76
C GLU A 203 10.68 -11.30 24.47
N ALA A 204 10.12 -10.26 23.82
CA ALA A 204 8.98 -9.53 24.36
C ALA A 204 7.62 -10.13 23.98
N CYS A 205 7.59 -11.15 23.10
CA CYS A 205 6.34 -11.81 22.70
C CYS A 205 5.84 -12.77 23.78
N ILE A 206 4.51 -12.98 23.87
CA ILE A 206 3.89 -13.69 25.00
C ILE A 206 2.99 -14.86 24.62
N GLY A 207 2.83 -15.13 23.32
CA GLY A 207 2.02 -16.24 22.83
C GLY A 207 0.54 -16.15 23.24
N ASP A 208 -0.12 -17.31 23.24
CA ASP A 208 -1.48 -17.49 23.72
C ASP A 208 -1.52 -17.59 25.26
N GLU A 209 -2.72 -17.77 25.84
CA GLU A 209 -2.90 -17.90 27.29
C GLU A 209 -2.17 -19.09 27.94
N ASN A 210 -1.67 -20.03 27.13
CA ASN A 210 -0.93 -21.21 27.59
C ASN A 210 0.55 -21.15 27.18
N ASP A 211 1.07 -19.96 26.89
CA ASP A 211 2.45 -19.71 26.44
C ASP A 211 2.84 -20.50 25.18
N ARG A 212 1.86 -20.82 24.32
CA ARG A 212 2.10 -21.44 23.00
C ARG A 212 2.02 -20.38 21.92
N HIS A 213 2.51 -20.69 20.72
CA HIS A 213 2.48 -19.78 19.58
C HIS A 213 3.22 -18.44 19.82
N ILE A 214 4.19 -18.44 20.75
CA ILE A 214 5.05 -17.28 21.00
C ILE A 214 5.70 -16.88 19.67
N CYS A 215 5.55 -15.60 19.34
CA CYS A 215 6.10 -14.97 18.14
C CYS A 215 5.50 -15.49 16.82
N ALA A 216 4.34 -16.16 16.83
CA ALA A 216 3.66 -16.59 15.61
C ALA A 216 3.03 -15.40 14.85
N SER A 217 3.01 -15.42 13.52
CA SER A 217 2.42 -14.36 12.68
C SER A 217 0.87 -14.37 12.64
N ASN A 218 0.21 -14.59 13.77
CA ASN A 218 -1.25 -14.63 13.83
C ASN A 218 -1.76 -14.26 15.23
N ARG A 219 -3.08 -14.05 15.34
CA ARG A 219 -3.76 -13.60 16.57
C ARG A 219 -3.65 -14.53 17.79
N ARG A 220 -3.02 -15.72 17.66
CA ARG A 220 -2.68 -16.54 18.84
C ARG A 220 -1.52 -15.94 19.61
N GLU A 221 -0.61 -15.22 18.96
CA GLU A 221 0.33 -14.34 19.63
C GLU A 221 -0.43 -13.07 20.04
N ARG A 222 -0.53 -12.80 21.34
CA ARG A 222 -1.28 -11.65 21.86
C ARG A 222 -0.64 -10.30 21.55
N HIS A 223 0.66 -10.28 21.26
CA HIS A 223 1.35 -9.07 20.77
C HIS A 223 1.39 -8.95 19.23
N TYR A 224 0.62 -9.78 18.51
CA TYR A 224 0.48 -9.70 17.05
C TYR A 224 -0.44 -8.55 16.60
N GLY A 225 -0.06 -7.91 15.48
CA GLY A 225 -0.79 -6.81 14.89
C GLY A 225 -0.63 -5.50 15.67
N GLU A 226 -1.26 -4.44 15.17
CA GLU A 226 -1.06 -3.09 15.73
C GLU A 226 -1.57 -2.97 17.17
N SER A 227 -2.72 -3.57 17.48
CA SER A 227 -3.26 -3.66 18.84
C SER A 227 -2.32 -4.43 19.78
N GLY A 228 -1.77 -5.56 19.32
CA GLY A 228 -0.82 -6.34 20.09
C GLY A 228 0.52 -5.64 20.33
N ALA A 229 1.03 -4.89 19.35
CA ALA A 229 2.23 -4.08 19.52
C ALA A 229 2.02 -2.93 20.52
N LEU A 230 0.85 -2.29 20.52
CA LEU A 230 0.48 -1.30 21.53
C LEU A 230 0.37 -1.94 22.92
N ARG A 231 -0.28 -3.10 23.01
CA ARG A 231 -0.37 -3.90 24.25
C ARG A 231 1.00 -4.23 24.85
N CYS A 232 1.97 -4.60 24.01
CA CYS A 232 3.34 -4.90 24.43
C CYS A 232 4.00 -3.73 25.20
N VAL A 233 3.76 -2.48 24.77
CA VAL A 233 4.21 -1.28 25.51
C VAL A 233 3.35 -1.02 26.75
N ALA A 234 2.03 -1.18 26.65
CA ALA A 234 1.11 -0.99 27.78
C ALA A 234 1.39 -1.96 28.95
N GLU A 235 1.79 -3.20 28.65
CA GLU A 235 2.18 -4.22 29.62
C GLU A 235 3.64 -4.09 30.10
N ASN A 236 4.34 -3.02 29.69
CA ASN A 236 5.74 -2.73 30.05
C ASN A 236 6.75 -3.79 29.58
N LEU A 237 6.44 -4.51 28.51
CA LEU A 237 7.30 -5.54 27.92
C LEU A 237 8.15 -5.01 26.76
N GLY A 238 7.86 -3.80 26.26
CA GLY A 238 8.74 -3.04 25.39
C GLY A 238 8.69 -1.54 25.67
N ASP A 239 9.70 -0.81 25.23
CA ASP A 239 9.82 0.64 25.43
C ASP A 239 9.07 1.43 24.35
N VAL A 240 9.09 0.93 23.11
CA VAL A 240 8.49 1.60 21.94
C VAL A 240 7.67 0.64 21.09
N ALA A 241 6.49 1.10 20.64
CA ALA A 241 5.64 0.40 19.67
C ALA A 241 5.60 1.19 18.36
N PHE A 242 5.77 0.50 17.23
CA PHE A 242 5.59 1.08 15.91
C PHE A 242 4.20 0.74 15.38
N VAL A 243 3.31 1.73 15.34
CA VAL A 243 1.88 1.56 15.05
C VAL A 243 1.34 2.70 14.20
N LYS A 244 0.11 2.59 13.69
CA LYS A 244 -0.57 3.75 13.11
C LYS A 244 -0.93 4.75 14.21
N HIS A 245 -0.99 6.02 13.83
CA HIS A 245 -1.49 7.10 14.70
C HIS A 245 -2.92 6.86 15.24
N THR A 246 -3.73 6.02 14.57
CA THR A 246 -5.11 5.72 14.98
C THR A 246 -5.22 4.57 15.97
N THR A 247 -4.20 3.71 16.08
CA THR A 247 -4.28 2.42 16.80
C THR A 247 -4.71 2.59 18.25
N VAL A 248 -4.22 3.61 18.95
CA VAL A 248 -4.61 3.88 20.34
C VAL A 248 -6.10 4.18 20.46
N PHE A 249 -6.66 4.99 19.56
CA PHE A 249 -8.08 5.36 19.55
C PHE A 249 -9.00 4.20 19.17
N ASP A 250 -8.45 3.13 18.58
CA ASP A 250 -9.19 1.89 18.29
C ASP A 250 -9.17 0.91 19.47
N ASN A 251 -8.34 1.15 20.50
CA ASN A 251 -8.21 0.29 21.67
C ASN A 251 -8.76 0.91 22.96
N VAL A 252 -8.96 2.22 23.02
CA VAL A 252 -9.55 2.88 24.21
C VAL A 252 -11.08 3.09 24.07
N ASP A 253 -11.70 3.74 25.05
CA ASP A 253 -13.11 4.14 25.05
C ASP A 253 -14.10 2.97 24.84
N GLY A 254 -13.76 1.79 25.37
CA GLY A 254 -14.60 0.59 25.29
C GLY A 254 -14.65 -0.08 23.92
N LYS A 255 -13.83 0.35 22.95
CA LYS A 255 -13.70 -0.33 21.65
C LYS A 255 -12.94 -1.65 21.76
N ASN A 256 -12.00 -1.75 22.69
CA ASN A 256 -11.38 -3.01 23.10
C ASN A 256 -11.82 -3.36 24.53
N GLN A 257 -12.28 -4.60 24.70
CA GLN A 257 -12.82 -5.13 25.97
C GLN A 257 -11.79 -6.00 26.70
N GLU A 258 -10.57 -6.13 26.17
CA GLU A 258 -9.48 -6.81 26.86
C GLU A 258 -8.98 -6.01 28.06
N SER A 259 -8.57 -6.72 29.12
CA SER A 259 -8.17 -6.11 30.40
C SER A 259 -7.05 -5.09 30.27
N TRP A 260 -6.05 -5.35 29.42
CA TRP A 260 -4.91 -4.44 29.21
C TRP A 260 -5.32 -3.09 28.64
N ALA A 261 -6.40 -3.04 27.86
CA ALA A 261 -6.88 -1.84 27.18
C ALA A 261 -7.82 -1.02 28.07
N LEU A 262 -8.48 -1.66 29.04
CA LEU A 262 -9.36 -0.99 30.00
C LEU A 262 -8.58 -0.08 30.97
N ASP A 263 -7.34 -0.44 31.28
CA ASP A 263 -6.46 0.29 32.20
C ASP A 263 -5.57 1.33 31.49
N LEU A 264 -5.65 1.42 30.15
CA LEU A 264 -4.79 2.30 29.35
C LEU A 264 -5.45 3.68 29.15
N GLU A 265 -4.84 4.74 29.67
CA GLU A 265 -5.27 6.11 29.40
C GLU A 265 -4.47 6.75 28.28
N LEU A 266 -5.06 7.71 27.55
CA LEU A 266 -4.37 8.42 26.47
C LEU A 266 -3.15 9.22 26.99
N ASP A 267 -3.24 9.75 28.21
CA ASP A 267 -2.17 10.53 28.84
C ASP A 267 -0.99 9.64 29.31
N ASP A 268 -1.18 8.32 29.39
CA ASP A 268 -0.11 7.36 29.66
C ASP A 268 0.82 7.14 28.46
N LEU A 269 0.46 7.69 27.29
CA LEU A 269 1.20 7.49 26.05
C LEU A 269 1.64 8.81 25.44
N LYS A 270 2.79 8.74 24.75
CA LYS A 270 3.36 9.84 23.97
C LYS A 270 3.87 9.35 22.63
N LEU A 271 4.00 10.28 21.69
CA LEU A 271 4.72 10.07 20.44
C LEU A 271 6.18 10.46 20.61
N LEU A 272 7.08 9.66 20.05
CA LEU A 272 8.48 10.03 19.88
C LEU A 272 8.66 10.57 18.46
N CYS A 273 9.32 11.72 18.32
CA CYS A 273 9.43 12.44 17.07
C CYS A 273 10.81 12.29 16.42
N PRO A 274 10.90 12.31 15.07
CA PRO A 274 12.18 12.19 14.37
C PRO A 274 13.22 13.26 14.72
N ASP A 275 12.79 14.42 15.21
CA ASP A 275 13.67 15.51 15.67
C ASP A 275 14.23 15.29 17.09
N GLY A 276 13.91 14.14 17.71
CA GLY A 276 14.30 13.78 19.07
C GLY A 276 13.37 14.31 20.14
N THR A 277 12.35 15.12 19.79
CA THR A 277 11.35 15.62 20.73
C THR A 277 10.22 14.61 20.95
N GLU A 278 9.29 14.97 21.83
CA GLU A 278 8.08 14.22 22.12
C GLU A 278 6.86 15.06 21.72
N ALA A 279 5.73 14.39 21.46
CA ALA A 279 4.48 15.06 21.15
C ALA A 279 3.26 14.31 21.68
N GLY A 280 2.14 15.01 21.82
CA GLY A 280 0.87 14.38 22.13
C GLY A 280 0.34 13.53 20.95
N LEU A 281 -0.53 12.57 21.24
CA LEU A 281 -1.07 11.62 20.25
C LEU A 281 -1.79 12.29 19.06
N HIS A 282 -2.37 13.48 19.28
CA HIS A 282 -3.04 14.26 18.24
C HIS A 282 -2.09 15.04 17.31
N GLU A 283 -0.80 15.16 17.67
CA GLU A 283 0.21 15.88 16.89
C GLU A 283 0.92 15.00 15.84
N HIS A 284 0.38 13.81 15.54
CA HIS A 284 0.97 12.85 14.60
C HIS A 284 1.32 13.45 13.23
N LYS A 285 0.59 14.44 12.73
CA LYS A 285 0.92 15.12 11.46
C LYS A 285 2.29 15.81 11.49
N ARG A 286 2.71 16.30 12.66
CA ARG A 286 4.06 16.85 12.89
C ARG A 286 5.04 15.76 13.33
N CYS A 287 4.57 14.80 14.13
CA CYS A 287 5.39 13.78 14.78
C CYS A 287 5.06 12.38 14.25
N HIS A 288 5.68 12.00 13.13
CA HIS A 288 5.53 10.68 12.50
C HIS A 288 6.81 10.25 11.80
N LEU A 289 6.97 8.95 11.55
CA LEU A 289 8.08 8.39 10.80
C LEU A 289 7.85 8.49 9.28
N ALA A 290 6.62 8.15 8.84
CA ALA A 290 6.20 8.31 7.45
C ALA A 290 4.67 8.52 7.36
N ALA A 291 4.26 9.26 6.33
CA ALA A 291 2.87 9.31 5.88
C ALA A 291 2.70 8.26 4.77
N VAL A 292 1.89 7.25 4.99
CA VAL A 292 1.67 6.17 4.03
C VAL A 292 0.46 6.52 3.17
N PRO A 293 0.60 6.55 1.84
CA PRO A 293 -0.52 6.86 0.97
C PRO A 293 -1.53 5.71 0.91
N ALA A 294 -2.72 6.02 0.44
CA ALA A 294 -3.71 5.04 0.02
C ALA A 294 -3.27 4.36 -1.29
N ASN A 295 -4.03 3.34 -1.67
CA ASN A 295 -3.80 2.57 -2.88
C ASN A 295 -3.90 3.46 -4.13
N ALA A 296 -3.27 3.01 -5.21
CA ALA A 296 -3.34 3.70 -6.49
C ALA A 296 -3.44 2.73 -7.66
N VAL A 297 -4.03 3.24 -8.73
CA VAL A 297 -4.22 2.51 -9.98
C VAL A 297 -2.96 2.62 -10.82
N VAL A 298 -2.21 1.51 -10.84
CA VAL A 298 -0.99 1.33 -11.61
C VAL A 298 -1.31 1.03 -13.07
N VAL A 299 -0.61 1.70 -13.99
CA VAL A 299 -0.83 1.66 -15.44
C VAL A 299 0.49 1.82 -16.21
N ARG A 300 0.46 1.62 -17.52
CA ARG A 300 1.51 2.13 -18.41
C ARG A 300 1.35 3.63 -18.67
N MET A 301 2.44 4.31 -18.99
CA MET A 301 2.45 5.77 -19.21
C MET A 301 1.42 6.20 -20.28
N GLU A 302 1.33 5.48 -21.40
CA GLU A 302 0.41 5.77 -22.51
C GLU A 302 -1.07 5.60 -22.14
N ASP A 303 -1.37 4.86 -21.07
CA ASP A 303 -2.73 4.56 -20.62
C ASP A 303 -3.23 5.48 -19.50
N LYS A 304 -2.34 6.24 -18.86
CA LYS A 304 -2.62 7.13 -17.72
C LYS A 304 -3.86 8.00 -17.92
N CYS A 305 -3.92 8.76 -19.02
CA CYS A 305 -5.06 9.63 -19.31
C CYS A 305 -6.35 8.88 -19.65
N ARG A 306 -6.24 7.72 -20.29
CA ARG A 306 -7.38 6.92 -20.74
C ARG A 306 -8.05 6.23 -19.57
N VAL A 307 -7.26 5.58 -18.72
CA VAL A 307 -7.73 4.89 -17.51
C VAL A 307 -8.32 5.88 -16.53
N TRP A 308 -7.66 7.02 -16.25
CA TRP A 308 -8.22 8.08 -15.40
C TRP A 308 -9.61 8.51 -15.86
N LYS A 309 -9.75 8.88 -17.15
CA LYS A 309 -11.04 9.33 -17.69
C LYS A 309 -12.13 8.27 -17.56
N PHE A 310 -11.77 6.99 -17.71
CA PHE A 310 -12.73 5.89 -17.54
C PHE A 310 -13.17 5.77 -16.07
N LEU A 311 -12.22 5.75 -15.14
CA LEU A 311 -12.48 5.71 -13.70
C LEU A 311 -13.28 6.92 -13.21
N GLU A 312 -13.01 8.11 -13.73
CA GLU A 312 -13.77 9.34 -13.44
C GLU A 312 -15.26 9.20 -13.77
N ARG A 313 -15.59 8.56 -14.92
CA ARG A 313 -16.98 8.27 -15.28
C ARG A 313 -17.59 7.19 -14.40
N LEU A 314 -16.84 6.14 -14.08
CA LEU A 314 -17.32 5.07 -13.21
C LEU A 314 -17.62 5.58 -11.80
N GLN A 315 -16.72 6.33 -11.17
CA GLN A 315 -16.95 6.85 -9.82
C GLN A 315 -18.09 7.87 -9.78
N THR A 316 -18.29 8.65 -10.86
CA THR A 316 -19.43 9.57 -10.95
C THR A 316 -20.77 8.82 -10.92
N ALA A 317 -20.83 7.61 -11.50
CA ALA A 317 -22.02 6.78 -11.53
C ALA A 317 -22.18 5.91 -10.26
N PHE A 318 -21.08 5.37 -9.73
CA PHE A 318 -21.11 4.28 -8.75
C PHE A 318 -20.39 4.57 -7.43
N GLY A 319 -19.66 5.70 -7.32
CA GLY A 319 -18.84 6.01 -6.15
C GLY A 319 -19.66 6.31 -4.90
N ASN A 320 -20.69 7.15 -5.04
CA ASN A 320 -21.59 7.53 -3.94
C ASN A 320 -22.99 6.90 -4.05
N SER A 321 -23.14 5.83 -4.84
CA SER A 321 -24.45 5.21 -5.02
C SER A 321 -24.92 4.51 -3.75
N THR A 322 -26.18 4.73 -3.38
CA THR A 322 -26.83 4.02 -2.26
C THR A 322 -27.70 2.85 -2.73
N GLU A 323 -27.97 2.77 -4.04
CA GLU A 323 -28.78 1.74 -4.68
C GLU A 323 -28.00 1.11 -5.86
N GLY A 324 -28.25 -0.17 -6.14
CA GLY A 324 -27.55 -0.88 -7.20
C GLY A 324 -26.06 -1.11 -6.90
N PHE A 325 -25.21 -1.03 -7.93
CA PHE A 325 -23.79 -1.31 -7.81
C PHE A 325 -23.03 -0.17 -7.10
N ARG A 326 -22.17 -0.53 -6.14
CA ARG A 326 -21.34 0.39 -5.35
C ARG A 326 -19.87 0.09 -5.60
N MET A 327 -19.14 1.08 -6.10
CA MET A 327 -17.74 0.89 -6.53
C MET A 327 -16.80 0.61 -5.35
N PHE A 328 -17.01 1.30 -4.23
CA PHE A 328 -16.16 1.26 -3.03
C PHE A 328 -16.78 0.44 -1.90
N ASP A 329 -17.54 -0.61 -2.22
CA ASP A 329 -18.13 -1.52 -1.23
C ASP A 329 -18.02 -2.98 -1.70
N SER A 330 -17.55 -3.85 -0.80
CA SER A 330 -17.29 -5.26 -1.09
C SER A 330 -18.21 -6.24 -0.35
N THR A 331 -19.16 -5.74 0.46
CA THR A 331 -20.01 -6.55 1.35
C THR A 331 -20.78 -7.68 0.65
N GLY A 332 -21.06 -7.55 -0.65
CA GLY A 332 -21.77 -8.57 -1.45
C GLY A 332 -20.92 -9.72 -2.00
N TYR A 333 -19.60 -9.69 -1.83
CA TYR A 333 -18.66 -10.56 -2.56
C TYR A 333 -17.90 -11.57 -1.68
N GLY A 334 -18.19 -11.61 -0.38
CA GLY A 334 -17.51 -12.53 0.55
C GLY A 334 -16.04 -12.16 0.83
N GLY A 335 -15.67 -10.90 0.60
CA GLY A 335 -14.36 -10.33 0.88
C GLY A 335 -14.46 -8.83 1.19
N THR A 336 -13.33 -8.23 1.56
CA THR A 336 -13.20 -6.77 1.75
C THR A 336 -12.21 -6.21 0.74
N ASP A 337 -12.29 -4.91 0.48
CA ASP A 337 -11.28 -4.16 -0.28
C ASP A 337 -11.03 -4.72 -1.70
N LEU A 338 -12.09 -5.22 -2.34
CA LEU A 338 -12.02 -5.79 -3.69
C LEU A 338 -12.03 -4.66 -4.73
N LEU A 339 -11.07 -4.64 -5.66
CA LEU A 339 -10.75 -3.58 -6.63
C LEU A 339 -10.24 -2.28 -6.01
N PHE A 340 -10.89 -1.78 -4.98
CA PHE A 340 -10.56 -0.57 -4.23
C PHE A 340 -10.85 -0.81 -2.75
N SER A 341 -10.16 -0.09 -1.87
CA SER A 341 -10.45 -0.10 -0.44
C SER A 341 -11.92 0.25 -0.18
N ASP A 342 -12.57 -0.47 0.74
CA ASP A 342 -13.94 -0.15 1.16
C ASP A 342 -14.00 1.19 1.92
N ALA A 343 -12.84 1.73 2.35
CA ALA A 343 -12.71 3.06 2.93
C ALA A 343 -12.59 4.18 1.87
N THR A 344 -12.60 3.87 0.57
CA THR A 344 -12.46 4.87 -0.49
C THR A 344 -13.67 5.79 -0.54
N HIS A 345 -13.44 7.08 -0.36
CA HIS A 345 -14.46 8.11 -0.55
C HIS A 345 -14.53 8.56 -2.02
N HIS A 346 -13.38 8.73 -2.67
CA HIS A 346 -13.31 9.02 -4.11
C HIS A 346 -11.94 8.68 -4.69
N LEU A 347 -11.86 8.62 -6.02
CA LEU A 347 -10.59 8.51 -6.74
C LEU A 347 -10.13 9.90 -7.20
N GLN A 348 -8.88 10.24 -6.89
CA GLN A 348 -8.24 11.47 -7.34
C GLN A 348 -7.26 11.21 -8.48
N ARG A 349 -7.08 12.21 -9.35
CA ARG A 349 -6.17 12.10 -10.48
C ARG A 349 -4.73 12.24 -10.00
N VAL A 350 -3.88 11.27 -10.33
CA VAL A 350 -2.44 11.37 -10.05
C VAL A 350 -1.75 12.07 -11.22
N LEU A 351 -1.20 13.25 -10.97
CA LEU A 351 -0.50 14.05 -11.98
C LEU A 351 1.01 13.78 -12.02
N GLY A 352 1.61 13.48 -10.87
CA GLY A 352 3.04 13.21 -10.76
C GLY A 352 3.42 11.75 -10.98
N SER A 353 4.66 11.41 -10.62
CA SER A 353 5.23 10.06 -10.63
C SER A 353 4.74 9.22 -9.44
N TYR A 354 5.03 7.92 -9.45
CA TYR A 354 4.80 7.05 -8.29
C TYR A 354 5.48 7.58 -7.01
N THR A 355 6.71 8.08 -7.08
CA THR A 355 7.41 8.68 -5.92
C THR A 355 6.72 9.91 -5.36
N SER A 356 6.08 10.72 -6.21
CA SER A 356 5.31 11.89 -5.75
C SER A 356 4.02 11.50 -5.02
N TRP A 357 3.39 10.38 -5.43
CA TRP A 357 2.22 9.82 -4.76
C TRP A 357 2.61 9.16 -3.43
N LEU A 358 3.70 8.39 -3.43
CA LEU A 358 4.24 7.78 -2.23
C LEU A 358 4.68 8.81 -1.20
N GLY A 359 5.11 9.98 -1.64
CA GLY A 359 5.69 11.00 -0.77
C GLY A 359 7.14 10.68 -0.43
N SER A 360 7.92 11.72 -0.14
CA SER A 360 9.37 11.60 0.05
C SER A 360 9.74 10.76 1.27
N THR A 361 9.03 10.92 2.39
CA THR A 361 9.32 10.20 3.64
C THR A 361 9.15 8.71 3.44
N TYR A 362 8.01 8.27 2.92
CA TYR A 362 7.73 6.86 2.69
C TYR A 362 8.60 6.24 1.58
N THR A 363 8.82 6.96 0.47
CA THR A 363 9.74 6.53 -0.60
C THR A 363 11.14 6.24 -0.04
N THR A 364 11.63 7.09 0.84
CA THR A 364 12.95 6.91 1.48
C THR A 364 12.98 5.66 2.37
N MET A 365 11.89 5.33 3.07
CA MET A 365 11.82 4.11 3.87
C MET A 365 11.90 2.85 3.00
N LEU A 366 11.24 2.86 1.85
CA LEU A 366 11.25 1.75 0.89
C LEU A 366 12.63 1.54 0.25
N GLN A 367 13.32 2.63 -0.09
CA GLN A 367 14.68 2.60 -0.65
C GLN A 367 15.68 1.86 0.24
N ALA A 368 15.50 1.90 1.56
CA ALA A 368 16.35 1.19 2.50
C ALA A 368 16.39 -0.34 2.25
N PHE A 369 15.35 -0.90 1.63
CA PHE A 369 15.19 -2.34 1.39
C PHE A 369 15.56 -2.78 -0.03
N GLU A 370 16.05 -1.89 -0.90
CA GLU A 370 16.30 -2.23 -2.31
C GLU A 370 17.23 -3.43 -2.51
N CYS A 371 18.12 -3.65 -1.55
CA CYS A 371 19.07 -4.75 -1.58
C CYS A 371 18.42 -6.13 -1.35
N GLU A 372 17.17 -6.22 -0.88
CA GLU A 372 16.39 -7.47 -0.84
C GLU A 372 15.96 -7.97 -2.23
N GLY A 373 16.07 -7.15 -3.27
CA GLY A 373 15.67 -7.51 -4.62
C GLY A 373 14.15 -7.45 -4.82
N PHE A 374 13.59 -6.22 -4.82
CA PHE A 374 12.17 -5.99 -5.17
C PHE A 374 11.82 -6.38 -6.60
N CYS A 375 12.83 -6.50 -7.46
CA CYS A 375 12.77 -7.00 -8.83
C CYS A 375 13.43 -8.39 -8.86
#